data_AF-A0A1Q7VXB6-F1
#
_entry.id   AF-A0A1Q7VXB6-F1
#
_cell.length_a   1.000
_cell.length_b   1.000
_cell.length_c   1.000
_cell.angle_alpha   90.00
_cell.angle_beta   90.00
_cell.angle_gamma   90.00
#
_symmetry.space_group_name_H-M   'P 1'
#
loop_
_entity.id
_entity.type
_entity.pdbx_description
1 polymer ?
#
loop_
_entity_poly.entity_id
_entity_poly.type
_entity_poly.pdbx_seq_one_letter_code
_entity_poly.pdbx_strand_id
1 'polypeptide(L)'
;MDAARKQQFAHIAAAKTALLGWAQSNDIPLVRVEFVVPFVETDFSLSVWLFYDTNANVTRAAADGTTTNVEQEFQSILSAAGYPTDWLSRVSFYIDSHENVERDYEGSYFYRLR
;
A
#
# COMPACT_ATOMS: atom_id res chain seq x y z
N MET A 1 11.90 -11.47 16.19
CA MET A 1 10.76 -11.44 15.24
C MET A 1 10.31 -12.87 15.00
N ASP A 2 9.08 -13.17 15.38
CA ASP A 2 8.45 -14.49 15.22
C ASP A 2 8.33 -14.90 13.74
N ALA A 3 8.25 -16.21 13.46
CA ALA A 3 8.18 -16.78 12.12
C ALA A 3 6.98 -16.25 11.32
N ALA A 4 5.81 -16.13 11.96
CA ALA A 4 4.61 -15.58 11.34
C ALA A 4 4.80 -14.12 10.90
N ARG A 5 5.46 -13.30 11.72
CA ARG A 5 5.76 -11.90 11.38
C ARG A 5 6.73 -11.80 10.21
N LYS A 6 7.77 -12.64 10.18
CA LYS A 6 8.70 -12.70 9.04
C LYS A 6 7.98 -13.07 7.75
N GLN A 7 7.07 -14.03 7.82
CA GLN A 7 6.23 -14.42 6.68
C GLN A 7 5.33 -13.26 6.23
N GLN A 8 4.70 -12.54 7.15
CA GLN A 8 3.90 -11.35 6.84
C GLN A 8 4.71 -10.33 6.02
N PHE A 9 5.91 -9.96 6.49
CA PHE A 9 6.78 -9.03 5.78
C PHE A 9 7.20 -9.53 4.40
N ALA A 10 7.46 -10.83 4.25
CA ALA A 10 7.81 -11.42 2.95
C ALA A 10 6.66 -11.27 1.94
N HIS A 11 5.42 -11.56 2.34
CA HIS A 11 4.25 -11.35 1.49
C HIS A 11 4.08 -9.87 1.12
N ILE A 12 4.19 -8.97 2.10
CA ILE A 12 4.03 -7.53 1.88
C ILE A 12 5.08 -6.99 0.88
N ALA A 13 6.35 -7.39 1.04
CA ALA A 13 7.43 -6.97 0.15
C ALA A 13 7.25 -7.47 -1.29
N ALA A 14 6.81 -8.72 -1.45
CA ALA A 14 6.49 -9.29 -2.76
C ALA A 14 5.28 -8.56 -3.39
N ALA A 15 4.23 -8.34 -2.61
CA ALA A 15 3.01 -7.68 -3.07
C ALA A 15 3.24 -6.23 -3.48
N LYS A 16 4.10 -5.48 -2.76
CA LYS A 16 4.54 -4.13 -3.17
C LYS A 16 5.10 -4.11 -4.57
N THR A 17 6.04 -5.03 -4.81
CA THR A 17 6.76 -5.10 -6.09
C THR A 17 5.80 -5.47 -7.22
N ALA A 18 4.94 -6.46 -6.99
CA ALA A 18 3.93 -6.86 -7.95
C ALA A 18 2.92 -5.74 -8.27
N LEU A 19 2.41 -5.05 -7.24
CA LEU A 19 1.44 -3.97 -7.42
C LEU A 19 2.03 -2.79 -8.20
N LEU A 20 3.26 -2.37 -7.88
CA LEU A 20 3.91 -1.28 -8.62
C LEU A 20 4.16 -1.65 -10.08
N GLY A 21 4.59 -2.89 -10.36
CA GLY A 21 4.76 -3.38 -11.73
C GLY A 21 3.44 -3.47 -12.50
N TRP A 22 2.37 -3.95 -11.84
CA TRP A 22 1.03 -3.98 -12.43
C TRP A 22 0.51 -2.57 -12.71
N ALA A 23 0.64 -1.64 -11.76
CA ALA A 23 0.20 -0.26 -11.92
C ALA A 23 0.92 0.42 -13.10
N GLN A 24 2.25 0.24 -13.19
CA GLN A 24 3.04 0.72 -14.32
C GLN A 24 2.57 0.13 -15.66
N SER A 25 2.26 -1.17 -15.70
CA SER A 25 1.81 -1.85 -16.94
C SER A 25 0.41 -1.40 -17.40
N ASN A 26 -0.36 -0.74 -16.52
CA ASN A 26 -1.70 -0.23 -16.78
C ASN A 26 -1.74 1.30 -16.82
N ASP A 27 -0.58 1.97 -16.93
CA ASP A 27 -0.47 3.44 -16.96
C ASP A 27 -1.11 4.16 -15.74
N ILE A 28 -1.14 3.48 -14.58
CA ILE A 28 -1.63 4.04 -13.33
C ILE A 28 -0.47 4.82 -12.67
N PRO A 29 -0.67 6.11 -12.31
CA PRO A 29 0.40 6.96 -11.78
C PRO A 29 0.68 6.70 -10.28
N LEU A 30 0.65 5.43 -9.85
CA LEU A 30 1.03 4.99 -8.51
C LEU A 30 2.55 4.90 -8.43
N VAL A 31 3.18 5.84 -7.72
CA VAL A 31 4.65 5.97 -7.69
C VAL A 31 5.28 5.29 -6.49
N ARG A 32 4.52 5.11 -5.40
CA ARG A 32 5.04 4.50 -4.18
C ARG A 32 3.96 3.81 -3.37
N VAL A 33 4.37 2.74 -2.69
CA VAL A 33 3.56 2.02 -1.71
C VAL A 33 4.36 1.88 -0.43
N GLU A 34 3.78 2.26 0.70
CA GLU A 34 4.39 2.09 2.01
C GLU A 34 3.47 1.34 2.96
N PHE A 35 4.06 0.74 4.00
CA PHE A 35 3.33 -0.10 4.93
C PHE A 35 3.64 0.28 6.37
N VAL A 36 2.60 0.29 7.19
CA VAL A 36 2.73 0.38 8.64
C VAL A 36 2.13 -0.89 9.22
N VAL A 37 2.94 -1.60 10.01
CA VAL A 37 2.51 -2.77 10.78
C VAL A 37 2.68 -2.46 12.27
N PRO A 38 1.75 -2.86 13.14
CA PRO A 38 1.91 -2.67 14.57
C PRO A 38 3.08 -3.47 15.13
N PHE A 39 3.76 -2.90 16.13
CA PHE A 39 4.81 -3.59 16.89
C PHE A 39 4.25 -4.59 17.93
N VAL A 40 2.93 -4.77 18.00
CA VAL A 40 2.27 -5.75 18.87
C VAL A 40 2.34 -7.12 18.20
N GLU A 41 2.96 -8.10 18.86
CA GLU A 41 3.29 -9.40 18.26
C GLU A 41 2.06 -10.14 17.70
N THR A 42 0.93 -10.04 18.39
CA THR A 42 -0.35 -10.69 18.02
C THR A 42 -1.20 -9.91 17.03
N ASP A 43 -0.80 -8.69 16.67
CA ASP A 43 -1.56 -7.82 15.77
C ASP A 43 -0.96 -7.81 14.36
N PHE A 44 -1.65 -8.52 13.46
CA PHE A 44 -1.29 -8.63 12.05
C PHE A 44 -2.08 -7.67 11.15
N SER A 45 -2.66 -6.61 11.70
CA SER A 45 -3.20 -5.51 10.88
C SER A 45 -2.09 -4.88 10.02
N LEU A 46 -2.51 -4.35 8.88
CA LEU A 46 -1.63 -3.77 7.88
C LEU A 46 -2.26 -2.50 7.34
N SER A 47 -1.60 -1.36 7.57
CA SER A 47 -1.96 -0.11 6.91
C SER A 47 -1.11 0.04 5.65
N VAL A 48 -1.77 0.11 4.50
CA VAL A 48 -1.15 0.27 3.18
C VAL A 48 -1.35 1.71 2.73
N TRP A 49 -0.26 2.40 2.48
CA TRP A 49 -0.25 3.75 1.95
C TRP A 49 0.06 3.72 0.47
N LEU A 50 -0.88 4.21 -0.35
CA LEU A 50 -0.77 4.32 -1.80
C LEU A 50 -0.50 5.77 -2.16
N PHE A 51 0.64 6.02 -2.79
CA PHE A 51 1.05 7.36 -3.21
C PHE A 51 0.99 7.51 -4.72
N TYR A 52 0.09 8.37 -5.19
CA TYR A 52 0.08 8.83 -6.56
C TYR A 52 1.13 9.93 -6.76
N ASP A 53 1.51 10.25 -7.99
CA ASP A 53 2.49 11.31 -8.26
C ASP A 53 2.06 12.70 -7.74
N THR A 54 0.80 13.07 -7.95
CA THR A 54 0.25 14.41 -7.79
C THR A 54 -1.11 14.39 -7.10
N ASN A 55 -1.47 15.50 -6.46
CA ASN A 55 -2.78 15.70 -5.83
C ASN A 55 -3.93 15.62 -6.85
N ALA A 56 -3.67 16.06 -8.09
CA ALA A 56 -4.63 15.94 -9.19
C ALA A 56 -4.90 14.46 -9.52
N ASN A 57 -3.86 13.61 -9.56
CA ASN A 57 -4.03 12.19 -9.82
C ASN A 57 -4.68 11.44 -8.66
N VAL A 58 -4.48 11.85 -7.40
CA VAL A 58 -5.28 11.35 -6.26
C VAL A 58 -6.77 11.59 -6.50
N THR A 59 -7.13 12.83 -6.84
CA THR A 59 -8.54 13.21 -7.04
C THR A 59 -9.14 12.48 -8.24
N ARG A 60 -8.40 12.40 -9.35
CA ARG A 60 -8.83 11.67 -10.56
C ARG A 60 -9.03 10.18 -10.27
N ALA A 61 -8.05 9.54 -9.67
CA ALA A 61 -8.08 8.11 -9.37
C ALA A 61 -9.19 7.73 -8.38
N ALA A 62 -9.55 8.64 -7.47
CA ALA A 62 -10.71 8.45 -6.60
C ALA A 62 -12.03 8.59 -7.38
N ALA A 63 -12.12 9.57 -8.27
CA ALA A 63 -13.34 9.86 -9.03
C ALA A 63 -13.66 8.81 -10.11
N ASP A 64 -12.64 8.22 -10.75
CA ASP A 64 -12.82 7.24 -11.82
C ASP A 64 -12.77 5.77 -11.34
N GLY A 65 -12.58 5.54 -10.04
CA GLY A 65 -12.52 4.21 -9.44
C GLY A 65 -11.17 3.50 -9.55
N THR A 66 -10.14 4.13 -10.12
CA THR A 66 -8.78 3.58 -10.20
C THR A 66 -8.24 3.22 -8.82
N THR A 67 -8.52 4.03 -7.79
CA THR A 67 -8.08 3.76 -6.41
C THR A 67 -8.66 2.43 -5.92
N THR A 68 -9.97 2.22 -6.09
CA THR A 68 -10.63 0.97 -5.73
C THR A 68 -10.03 -0.23 -6.47
N ASN A 69 -9.71 -0.09 -7.76
CA ASN A 69 -9.06 -1.15 -8.53
C ASN A 69 -7.67 -1.48 -7.99
N VAL A 70 -6.87 -0.47 -7.61
CA VAL A 70 -5.54 -0.66 -7.01
C VAL A 70 -5.65 -1.39 -5.66
N GLU A 71 -6.61 -1.02 -4.82
CA GLU A 71 -6.85 -1.70 -3.53
C GLU A 71 -7.25 -3.17 -3.72
N GLN A 72 -8.17 -3.44 -4.65
CA GLN A 72 -8.62 -4.79 -4.98
C GLN A 72 -7.49 -5.63 -5.56
N GLU A 73 -6.67 -5.06 -6.45
CA GLU A 73 -5.52 -5.76 -7.02
C GLU A 73 -4.50 -6.12 -5.92
N PHE A 74 -4.23 -5.21 -4.97
CA PHE A 74 -3.34 -5.52 -3.86
C PHE A 74 -3.86 -6.67 -2.99
N GLN A 75 -5.16 -6.67 -2.68
CA GLN A 75 -5.79 -7.77 -1.94
C GLN A 75 -5.75 -9.08 -2.73
N SER A 76 -5.97 -9.03 -4.04
CA SER A 76 -5.88 -10.18 -4.94
C SER A 76 -4.46 -10.76 -4.95
N ILE A 77 -3.42 -9.93 -5.09
CA ILE A 77 -2.02 -10.33 -5.04
C ILE A 77 -1.69 -11.01 -3.71
N LEU A 78 -2.10 -10.42 -2.58
CA LEU A 78 -1.88 -11.02 -1.25
C LEU A 78 -2.59 -12.37 -1.13
N SER A 79 -3.86 -12.44 -1.51
CA SER A 79 -4.66 -13.68 -1.47
C SER A 79 -4.04 -14.78 -2.34
N ALA A 80 -3.63 -14.45 -3.57
CA ALA A 80 -2.98 -15.39 -4.50
C ALA A 80 -1.62 -15.88 -3.98
N ALA A 81 -0.91 -15.06 -3.22
CA ALA A 81 0.33 -15.44 -2.55
C ALA A 81 0.13 -16.29 -1.28
N GLY A 82 -1.12 -16.57 -0.89
CA GLY A 82 -1.43 -17.35 0.31
C GLY A 82 -1.37 -16.54 1.61
N TYR A 83 -1.53 -15.21 1.54
CA TYR A 83 -1.65 -14.38 2.74
C TYR A 83 -2.88 -14.81 3.56
N PRO A 84 -2.77 -15.06 4.88
CA PRO A 84 -3.88 -15.56 5.68
C PRO A 84 -5.13 -14.67 5.63
N THR A 85 -6.31 -15.27 5.46
CA THR A 85 -7.59 -14.55 5.35
C THR A 85 -7.88 -13.68 6.59
N ASP A 86 -7.55 -14.16 7.79
CA ASP A 86 -7.71 -13.41 9.04
C ASP A 86 -6.83 -12.15 9.11
N TRP A 87 -5.71 -12.15 8.39
CA TRP A 87 -4.83 -10.98 8.26
C TRP A 87 -5.30 -10.07 7.12
N LEU A 88 -5.76 -10.66 6.02
CA LEU A 88 -6.26 -9.94 4.84
C LEU A 88 -7.46 -9.05 5.20
N SER A 89 -8.36 -9.54 6.06
CA SER A 89 -9.51 -8.77 6.58
C SER A 89 -9.13 -7.57 7.44
N ARG A 90 -7.86 -7.46 7.84
CA ARG A 90 -7.31 -6.36 8.67
C ARG A 90 -6.40 -5.42 7.88
N VAL A 91 -6.45 -5.50 6.55
CA VAL A 91 -5.75 -4.56 5.66
C VAL A 91 -6.60 -3.29 5.54
N SER A 92 -5.98 -2.15 5.77
CA SER A 92 -6.59 -0.82 5.59
C SER A 92 -5.76 -0.01 4.61
N PHE A 93 -6.43 0.76 3.76
CA PHE A 93 -5.77 1.58 2.75
C PHE A 93 -5.87 3.06 3.09
N TYR A 94 -4.81 3.79 2.74
CA TYR A 94 -4.71 5.22 2.86
C TYR A 94 -4.08 5.78 1.59
N ILE A 95 -4.62 6.89 1.10
CA ILE A 95 -4.24 7.46 -0.19
C ILE A 95 -3.62 8.83 0.04
N ASP A 96 -2.53 9.10 -0.68
CA ASP A 96 -1.95 10.44 -0.74
C ASP A 96 -1.16 10.62 -2.06
N SER A 97 -0.48 11.76 -2.22
CA SER A 97 0.41 12.04 -3.33
C SER A 97 1.85 12.23 -2.87
N HIS A 98 2.79 11.97 -3.78
CA HIS A 98 4.19 12.32 -3.62
C HIS A 98 4.37 13.83 -3.55
N GLU A 99 3.66 14.59 -4.38
CA GLU A 99 3.61 16.06 -4.32
C GLU A 99 3.29 16.58 -2.90
N ASN A 100 2.33 15.98 -2.21
CA ASN A 100 1.99 16.32 -0.83
C ASN A 100 3.15 16.02 0.12
N VAL A 101 3.82 14.88 -0.05
CA VAL A 101 5.00 14.50 0.74
C VAL A 101 6.15 15.48 0.55
N GLU A 102 6.42 15.90 -0.68
CA GLU A 102 7.47 16.88 -0.96
C GLU A 102 7.15 18.24 -0.34
N ARG A 103 5.90 18.71 -0.49
CA ARG A 103 5.47 20.03 -0.05
C ARG A 103 5.35 20.14 1.47
N ASP A 104 4.67 19.19 2.10
CA ASP A 104 4.18 19.32 3.48
C ASP A 104 4.95 18.42 4.47
N TYR A 105 5.81 17.53 3.98
CA TYR A 105 6.56 16.57 4.80
C TYR A 105 8.06 16.52 4.46
N GLU A 106 8.60 17.58 3.86
CA GLU A 106 10.03 17.72 3.53
C GLU A 106 10.57 16.59 2.63
N GLY A 107 9.70 15.99 1.81
CA GLY A 107 10.05 14.82 0.99
C GLY A 107 10.21 13.51 1.79
N SER A 108 9.93 13.53 3.09
CA SER A 108 10.11 12.40 4.00
C SER A 108 8.82 11.60 4.15
N TYR A 109 8.78 10.44 3.48
CA TYR A 109 7.71 9.46 3.71
C TYR A 109 7.65 8.99 5.16
N PHE A 110 8.77 8.99 5.88
CA PHE A 110 8.77 8.67 7.30
C PHE A 110 8.00 9.70 8.13
N TYR A 111 8.14 10.99 7.83
CA TYR A 111 7.34 12.02 8.49
C TYR A 111 5.87 11.94 8.09
N ARG A 112 5.60 11.53 6.84
CA ARG A 112 4.23 11.34 6.38
C ARG A 112 3.50 10.18 7.07
N LEU A 113 4.20 9.10 7.38
CA LEU A 113 3.60 7.87 7.93
C LEU A 113 3.44 7.90 9.46
N ARG A 114 3.73 9.03 10.10
CA ARG A 114 3.66 9.20 11.55
C ARG A 114 2.33 9.75 12.04
#